data_AF-A0AAW6Q9B5-F1
#
_entry.id   AF-A0AAW6Q9B5-F1
#
_cell.length_a   1.000
_cell.length_b   1.000
_cell.length_c   1.000
_cell.angle_alpha   90.00
_cell.angle_beta   90.00
_cell.angle_gamma   90.00
#
_symmetry.space_group_name_H-M   'P 1'
#
loop_
_entity.id
_entity.type
_entity.pdbx_description
1 polymer ?
#
loop_
_entity_poly.entity_id
_entity_poly.type
_entity_poly.pdbx_seq_one_letter_code
_entity_poly.pdbx_strand_id
1 'polypeptide(L)'
;MTETTEKSTALSNESYVRHSMAIMDKWGNGEAYDEKIIVDRGKHCQRTMVESMLEFGRVLIILKEHMAHGKFQETLEHEFNVTPRAAQKFMQATLKFCGEGLQDTTPKLVQLGKSKLLELVTQDDDDLKELAEGGTVAGLKLDEVDRMSVQELRKALRNAKAEKEAMGKVLANKDNKINELDVELAKKKKDIETRTPDKKGGDLRKETSQIAYGAEAILRGQVRPAFDALLEHTEESGMDHTQFMSGVVAEIELILIELKETYGLNDVPSVEADDWENQSDKSLGSVLDEIIADQQAM
;
A
#
# COMPACT_ATOMS: atom_id res chain seq x y z
N MET A 1 9.07 -18.86 -71.88
CA MET A 1 8.85 -19.00 -70.42
C MET A 1 7.68 -18.16 -69.91
N THR A 2 7.17 -17.18 -70.65
CA THR A 2 6.02 -16.35 -70.23
C THR A 2 4.67 -17.06 -70.36
N GLU A 3 4.49 -17.88 -71.40
CA GLU A 3 3.23 -18.59 -71.69
C GLU A 3 2.87 -19.67 -70.66
N THR A 4 3.87 -20.28 -70.02
CA THR A 4 3.70 -21.30 -68.96
C THR A 4 3.26 -20.68 -67.65
N THR A 5 3.71 -19.45 -67.35
CA THR A 5 3.39 -18.75 -66.10
C THR A 5 1.98 -18.18 -66.16
N GLU A 6 1.56 -17.61 -67.30
CA GLU A 6 0.20 -17.10 -67.52
C GLU A 6 -0.87 -18.21 -67.47
N LYS A 7 -0.61 -19.38 -68.07
CA LYS A 7 -1.49 -20.56 -67.97
C LYS A 7 -1.60 -21.08 -66.54
N SER A 8 -0.51 -21.09 -65.79
CA SER A 8 -0.51 -21.55 -64.39
C SER A 8 -1.33 -20.63 -63.47
N THR A 9 -1.22 -19.31 -63.64
CA THR A 9 -2.05 -18.34 -62.91
C THR A 9 -3.53 -18.38 -63.34
N ALA A 10 -3.82 -18.61 -64.61
CA ALA A 10 -5.20 -18.75 -65.10
C ALA A 10 -5.89 -20.02 -64.54
N LEU A 11 -5.18 -21.15 -64.51
CA LEU A 11 -5.64 -22.39 -63.87
C LEU A 11 -5.86 -22.21 -62.35
N SER A 12 -5.00 -21.44 -61.68
CA SER A 12 -5.16 -21.08 -60.26
C SER A 12 -6.41 -20.22 -60.02
N ASN A 13 -6.69 -19.25 -60.88
CA ASN A 13 -7.91 -18.44 -60.77
C ASN A 13 -9.17 -19.24 -61.09
N GLU A 14 -9.14 -20.09 -62.12
CA GLU A 14 -10.28 -20.91 -62.51
C GLU A 14 -10.64 -21.96 -61.43
N SER A 15 -9.62 -22.57 -60.81
CA SER A 15 -9.80 -23.46 -59.67
C SER A 15 -10.32 -22.74 -58.42
N TYR A 16 -9.84 -21.52 -58.14
CA TYR A 16 -10.37 -20.67 -57.08
C TYR A 16 -11.86 -20.32 -57.30
N VAL A 17 -12.22 -19.89 -58.52
CA VAL A 17 -13.61 -19.53 -58.85
C VAL A 17 -14.53 -20.74 -58.74
N ARG A 18 -14.13 -21.91 -59.26
CA ARG A 18 -14.88 -23.16 -59.09
C ARG A 18 -15.06 -23.53 -57.62
N HIS A 19 -14.01 -23.38 -56.81
CA HIS A 19 -14.07 -23.66 -55.38
C HIS A 19 -14.99 -22.68 -54.65
N SER A 20 -14.89 -21.39 -54.93
CA SER A 20 -15.76 -20.35 -54.37
C SER A 20 -17.22 -20.59 -54.72
N MET A 21 -17.53 -20.89 -56.00
CA MET A 21 -18.89 -21.24 -56.43
C MET A 21 -19.41 -22.48 -55.71
N ALA A 22 -18.59 -23.53 -55.54
CA ALA A 22 -18.99 -24.73 -54.80
C ALA A 22 -19.26 -24.47 -53.31
N ILE A 23 -18.58 -23.50 -52.70
CA ILE A 23 -18.87 -23.05 -51.33
C ILE A 23 -20.18 -22.26 -51.28
N MET A 24 -20.39 -21.33 -52.21
CA MET A 24 -21.60 -20.51 -52.26
C MET A 24 -22.85 -21.32 -52.60
N ASP A 25 -22.74 -22.36 -53.43
CA ASP A 25 -23.84 -23.27 -53.72
C ASP A 25 -24.29 -24.05 -52.46
N LYS A 26 -23.32 -24.43 -51.61
CA LYS A 26 -23.61 -25.16 -50.36
C LYS A 26 -24.08 -24.27 -49.21
N TRP A 27 -23.51 -23.08 -49.05
CA TRP A 27 -23.65 -22.25 -47.84
C TRP A 27 -24.13 -20.82 -48.11
N GLY A 28 -24.17 -20.40 -49.38
CA GLY A 28 -24.49 -19.04 -49.81
C GLY A 28 -25.98 -18.73 -49.90
N ASN A 29 -26.86 -19.69 -49.59
CA ASN A 29 -28.31 -19.54 -49.66
C ASN A 29 -28.82 -19.04 -51.03
N GLY A 30 -28.12 -19.40 -52.11
CA GLY A 30 -28.45 -18.98 -53.48
C GLY A 30 -27.97 -17.57 -53.87
N GLU A 31 -27.18 -16.91 -53.03
CA GLU A 31 -26.62 -15.58 -53.30
C GLU A 31 -25.20 -15.67 -53.88
N ALA A 32 -24.77 -14.61 -54.59
CA ALA A 32 -23.37 -14.44 -54.99
C ALA A 32 -22.52 -13.97 -53.80
N TYR A 33 -21.20 -14.26 -53.84
CA TYR A 33 -20.32 -13.85 -52.76
C TYR A 33 -20.17 -12.32 -52.73
N ASP A 34 -20.55 -11.72 -51.61
CA ASP A 34 -20.26 -10.34 -51.25
C ASP A 34 -19.73 -10.33 -49.81
N GLU A 35 -18.46 -9.94 -49.65
CA GLU A 35 -17.78 -9.92 -48.36
C GLU A 35 -18.56 -9.12 -47.30
N LYS A 36 -19.10 -7.96 -47.68
CA LYS A 36 -19.80 -7.07 -46.75
C LYS A 36 -21.08 -7.72 -46.25
N ILE A 37 -21.86 -8.34 -47.15
CA ILE A 37 -23.11 -9.03 -46.79
C ILE A 37 -22.82 -10.22 -45.86
N ILE A 38 -21.80 -11.02 -46.17
CA ILE A 38 -21.43 -12.18 -45.35
C ILE A 38 -20.94 -11.73 -43.96
N VAL A 39 -20.13 -10.66 -43.88
CA VAL A 39 -19.67 -10.09 -42.60
C VAL A 39 -20.84 -9.54 -41.78
N ASP A 40 -21.75 -8.79 -42.39
CA ASP A 40 -22.92 -8.23 -41.70
C ASP A 40 -23.85 -9.35 -41.19
N ARG A 41 -24.03 -10.42 -41.96
CA ARG A 41 -24.75 -11.64 -41.51
C ARG A 41 -24.04 -12.29 -40.32
N GLY A 42 -22.72 -12.37 -40.34
CA GLY A 42 -21.91 -12.88 -39.23
C GLY A 42 -22.10 -12.05 -37.95
N LYS A 43 -22.07 -10.71 -38.05
CA LYS A 43 -22.33 -9.79 -36.94
C LYS A 43 -23.74 -9.93 -36.37
N HIS A 44 -24.74 -10.04 -37.24
CA HIS A 44 -26.12 -10.28 -36.81
C HIS A 44 -26.23 -11.60 -36.03
N CYS A 45 -25.66 -12.69 -36.57
CA CYS A 45 -25.62 -13.98 -35.89
C CYS A 45 -24.95 -13.90 -34.50
N GLN A 46 -23.81 -13.22 -34.40
CA GLN A 46 -23.14 -13.00 -33.11
C GLN A 46 -24.03 -12.25 -32.11
N ARG A 47 -24.74 -11.21 -32.56
CA ARG A 47 -25.68 -10.46 -31.73
C ARG A 47 -26.80 -11.37 -31.21
N THR A 48 -27.42 -12.13 -32.11
CA THR A 48 -28.48 -13.08 -31.78
C THR A 48 -28.00 -14.16 -30.82
N MET A 49 -26.75 -14.63 -30.92
CA MET A 49 -26.18 -15.60 -29.97
C MET A 49 -26.08 -15.03 -28.55
N VAL A 50 -25.74 -13.74 -28.42
CA VAL A 50 -25.67 -13.06 -27.12
C VAL A 50 -27.07 -12.83 -26.55
N GLU A 51 -28.00 -12.35 -27.37
CA GLU A 51 -29.40 -12.17 -26.97
C GLU A 51 -30.00 -13.50 -26.51
N SER A 52 -29.81 -14.57 -27.29
CA SER A 52 -30.27 -15.93 -26.93
C SER A 52 -29.61 -16.42 -25.64
N MET A 53 -28.35 -16.09 -25.37
CA MET A 53 -27.68 -16.43 -24.12
C MET A 53 -28.32 -15.71 -22.93
N LEU A 54 -28.65 -14.42 -23.07
CA LEU A 54 -29.31 -13.65 -22.02
C LEU A 54 -30.73 -14.16 -21.77
N GLU A 55 -31.47 -14.50 -22.83
CA GLU A 55 -32.80 -15.12 -22.67
C GLU A 55 -32.72 -16.49 -22.01
N PHE A 56 -31.75 -17.32 -22.37
CA PHE A 56 -31.50 -18.59 -21.68
C PHE A 56 -31.20 -18.35 -20.19
N GLY A 57 -30.40 -17.33 -19.86
CA GLY A 57 -30.16 -16.96 -18.47
C GLY A 57 -31.43 -16.53 -17.72
N ARG A 58 -32.39 -15.86 -18.37
CA ARG A 58 -33.71 -15.56 -17.76
C ARG A 58 -34.49 -16.83 -17.45
N VAL A 59 -34.53 -17.78 -18.41
CA VAL A 59 -35.15 -19.10 -18.19
C VAL A 59 -34.52 -19.80 -16.98
N LEU A 60 -33.19 -19.80 -16.88
CA LEU A 60 -32.48 -20.41 -15.75
C LEU A 60 -32.79 -19.76 -14.40
N ILE A 61 -32.92 -18.43 -14.35
CA ILE A 61 -33.31 -17.70 -13.13
C ILE A 61 -34.72 -18.11 -12.69
N ILE A 62 -35.67 -18.14 -13.62
CA ILE A 62 -37.06 -18.54 -13.34
C ILE A 62 -37.11 -20.00 -12.84
N LEU A 63 -36.42 -20.91 -13.53
CA LEU A 63 -36.38 -22.32 -13.12
C LEU A 63 -35.74 -22.50 -11.74
N LYS A 64 -34.65 -21.77 -11.45
CA LYS A 64 -33.98 -21.84 -10.16
C LYS A 64 -34.88 -21.38 -9.00
N GLU A 65 -35.74 -20.40 -9.24
CA GLU A 65 -36.68 -19.89 -8.24
C GLU A 65 -37.83 -20.88 -7.97
N HIS A 66 -38.33 -21.55 -9.01
CA HIS A 66 -39.50 -22.42 -8.91
C HIS A 66 -39.19 -23.91 -8.66
N MET A 67 -37.91 -24.30 -8.56
CA MET A 67 -37.49 -25.69 -8.41
C MET A 67 -36.60 -25.88 -7.18
N ALA A 68 -36.74 -27.03 -6.51
CA ALA A 68 -35.78 -27.44 -5.49
C ALA A 68 -34.39 -27.62 -6.10
N HIS A 69 -33.34 -27.36 -5.32
CA HIS A 69 -31.95 -27.32 -5.80
C HIS A 69 -31.52 -28.60 -6.55
N GLY A 70 -31.85 -29.79 -6.02
CA GLY A 70 -31.53 -31.07 -6.66
C GLY A 70 -32.20 -31.25 -8.03
N LYS A 71 -33.50 -30.97 -8.11
CA LYS A 71 -34.26 -31.03 -9.37
C LYS A 71 -33.75 -30.02 -10.40
N PHE A 72 -33.34 -28.84 -9.96
CA PHE A 72 -32.71 -27.85 -10.83
C PHE A 72 -31.39 -28.36 -11.42
N GLN A 73 -30.52 -28.99 -10.60
CA GLN A 73 -29.28 -29.59 -11.09
C GLN A 73 -29.55 -30.71 -12.12
N GLU A 74 -30.49 -31.61 -11.84
CA GLU A 74 -30.89 -32.67 -12.78
C GLU A 74 -31.40 -32.08 -14.10
N THR A 75 -32.19 -31.02 -14.05
CA THR A 75 -32.73 -30.36 -15.25
C THR A 75 -31.62 -29.72 -16.08
N LEU A 76 -30.64 -29.09 -15.43
CA LEU A 76 -29.46 -28.53 -16.12
C LEU A 76 -28.68 -29.60 -16.87
N GLU A 77 -28.47 -30.76 -16.25
CA GLU A 77 -27.65 -31.84 -16.80
C GLU A 77 -28.40 -32.64 -17.88
N HIS A 78 -29.66 -33.01 -17.63
CA HIS A 78 -30.40 -33.93 -18.50
C HIS A 78 -31.20 -33.24 -19.61
N GLU A 79 -31.84 -32.11 -19.34
CA GLU A 79 -32.67 -31.41 -20.34
C GLU A 79 -31.84 -30.43 -21.17
N PHE A 80 -30.94 -29.68 -20.52
CA PHE A 80 -30.17 -28.63 -21.18
C PHE A 80 -28.75 -29.04 -21.57
N ASN A 81 -28.19 -30.11 -21.01
CA ASN A 81 -26.79 -30.51 -21.18
C ASN A 81 -25.80 -29.39 -20.83
N VAL A 82 -26.08 -28.63 -19.77
CA VAL A 82 -25.27 -27.48 -19.32
C VAL A 82 -24.78 -27.70 -17.90
N THR A 83 -23.48 -27.45 -17.67
CA THR A 83 -22.93 -27.55 -16.31
C THR A 83 -23.49 -26.46 -15.38
N PRO A 84 -23.63 -26.73 -14.06
CA PRO A 84 -24.07 -25.72 -13.08
C PRO A 84 -23.26 -24.42 -13.11
N ARG A 85 -21.94 -24.52 -13.33
CA ARG A 85 -21.05 -23.35 -13.45
C ARG A 85 -21.36 -22.50 -14.68
N ALA A 86 -21.66 -23.12 -15.82
CA ALA A 86 -22.03 -22.40 -17.03
C ALA A 86 -23.41 -21.73 -16.86
N ALA A 87 -24.38 -22.44 -16.29
CA ALA A 87 -25.69 -21.89 -15.96
C ALA A 87 -25.57 -20.66 -15.03
N GLN A 88 -24.74 -20.76 -13.99
CA GLN A 88 -24.47 -19.64 -13.08
C GLN A 88 -23.91 -18.41 -13.80
N LYS A 89 -22.97 -18.60 -14.74
CA LYS A 89 -22.42 -17.49 -15.54
C LYS A 89 -23.48 -16.83 -16.42
N PHE A 90 -24.36 -17.61 -17.04
CA PHE A 90 -25.47 -17.06 -17.84
C PHE A 90 -26.47 -16.29 -16.99
N MET A 91 -26.84 -16.81 -15.82
CA MET A 91 -27.72 -16.11 -14.88
C MET A 91 -27.08 -14.80 -14.39
N GLN A 92 -25.79 -14.83 -14.01
CA GLN A 92 -25.06 -13.64 -13.57
C GLN A 92 -24.97 -12.57 -14.67
N ALA A 93 -24.63 -12.97 -15.90
CA ALA A 93 -24.63 -12.05 -17.03
C ALA A 93 -26.01 -11.46 -17.28
N THR A 94 -27.06 -12.27 -17.17
CA THR A 94 -28.44 -11.80 -17.35
C THR A 94 -28.84 -10.82 -16.27
N LEU A 95 -28.57 -11.11 -14.99
CA LEU A 95 -28.87 -10.17 -13.90
C LEU A 95 -28.11 -8.84 -14.08
N LYS A 96 -26.88 -8.89 -14.56
CA LYS A 96 -26.04 -7.70 -14.79
C LYS A 96 -26.56 -6.86 -15.95
N PHE A 97 -26.68 -7.46 -17.14
CA PHE A 97 -26.98 -6.72 -18.38
C PHE A 97 -28.47 -6.55 -18.66
N CYS A 98 -29.35 -7.33 -18.03
CA CYS A 98 -30.80 -7.13 -18.13
C CYS A 98 -31.41 -6.51 -16.86
N GLY A 99 -30.60 -6.26 -15.82
CA GLY A 99 -31.03 -5.64 -14.57
C GLY A 99 -31.31 -4.14 -14.68
N GLU A 100 -31.84 -3.56 -13.61
CA GLU A 100 -32.04 -2.11 -13.50
C GLU A 100 -30.68 -1.39 -13.50
N GLY A 101 -30.53 -0.38 -14.37
CA GLY A 101 -29.33 0.46 -14.44
C GLY A 101 -28.46 0.30 -15.70
N LEU A 102 -28.45 -0.86 -16.36
CA LEU A 102 -27.66 -1.10 -17.58
C LEU A 102 -28.49 -1.23 -18.87
N GLN A 103 -29.82 -1.17 -18.77
CA GLN A 103 -30.75 -1.44 -19.89
C GLN A 103 -30.45 -0.63 -21.16
N ASP A 104 -30.09 0.64 -21.01
CA ASP A 104 -29.78 1.54 -22.14
C ASP A 104 -28.41 1.24 -22.79
N THR A 105 -27.51 0.59 -22.06
CA THR A 105 -26.14 0.31 -22.47
C THR A 105 -25.96 -1.08 -23.04
N THR A 106 -26.81 -2.03 -22.64
CA THR A 106 -26.79 -3.43 -23.08
C THR A 106 -26.78 -3.59 -24.60
N PRO A 107 -27.57 -2.86 -25.40
CA PRO A 107 -27.53 -2.98 -26.85
C PRO A 107 -26.17 -2.67 -27.49
N LYS A 108 -25.35 -1.82 -26.84
CA LYS A 108 -23.99 -1.49 -27.27
C LYS A 108 -23.00 -2.58 -26.87
N LEU A 109 -23.10 -3.08 -25.63
CA LEU A 109 -22.21 -4.11 -25.09
C LEU A 109 -22.42 -5.49 -25.71
N VAL A 110 -23.66 -5.80 -26.14
CA VAL A 110 -24.00 -7.05 -26.85
C VAL A 110 -23.20 -7.22 -28.15
N GLN A 111 -22.75 -6.12 -28.77
CA GLN A 111 -21.97 -6.16 -30.01
C GLN A 111 -20.57 -6.77 -29.82
N LEU A 112 -20.03 -6.74 -28.60
CA LEU A 112 -18.72 -7.32 -28.27
C LEU A 112 -18.71 -8.86 -28.32
N GLY A 113 -19.89 -9.47 -28.42
CA GLY A 113 -20.05 -10.92 -28.47
C GLY A 113 -19.98 -11.59 -27.10
N LYS A 114 -20.43 -12.86 -27.07
CA LYS A 114 -20.67 -13.65 -25.86
C LYS A 114 -19.46 -13.70 -24.93
N SER A 115 -18.29 -14.04 -25.47
CA SER A 115 -17.11 -14.31 -24.64
C SER A 115 -16.61 -13.07 -23.93
N LYS A 116 -16.66 -11.89 -24.57
CA LYS A 116 -16.23 -10.63 -23.95
C LYS A 116 -17.23 -10.14 -22.91
N LEU A 117 -18.52 -10.28 -23.21
CA LEU A 117 -19.60 -9.93 -22.28
C LEU A 117 -19.50 -10.75 -20.98
N LEU A 118 -19.17 -12.05 -21.07
CA LEU A 118 -18.95 -12.90 -19.88
C LEU A 118 -17.75 -12.48 -19.01
N GLU A 119 -16.71 -11.88 -19.58
CA GLU A 119 -15.59 -11.33 -18.79
C GLU A 119 -15.99 -10.02 -18.09
N LEU A 120 -16.80 -9.20 -18.77
CA LEU A 120 -17.27 -7.90 -18.27
C LEU A 120 -18.29 -8.00 -17.14
N VAL A 121 -18.92 -9.17 -16.92
CA VAL A 121 -19.85 -9.40 -15.79
C VAL A 121 -19.25 -9.00 -14.44
N THR A 122 -17.93 -9.10 -14.30
CA THR A 122 -17.22 -8.83 -13.04
C THR A 122 -16.93 -7.36 -12.79
N GLN A 123 -17.20 -6.47 -13.74
CA GLN A 123 -16.93 -5.04 -13.62
C GLN A 123 -18.09 -4.31 -12.91
N ASP A 124 -17.81 -3.14 -12.37
CA ASP A 124 -18.79 -2.30 -11.69
C ASP A 124 -19.81 -1.74 -12.72
N ASP A 125 -21.05 -1.47 -12.30
CA ASP A 125 -22.10 -1.01 -13.24
C ASP A 125 -21.76 0.36 -13.85
N ASP A 126 -21.14 1.24 -13.06
CA ASP A 126 -20.76 2.58 -13.51
C ASP A 126 -19.60 2.52 -14.51
N ASP A 127 -18.60 1.66 -14.27
CA ASP A 127 -17.53 1.36 -15.22
C ASP A 127 -18.10 0.88 -16.57
N LEU A 128 -19.11 -0.01 -16.55
CA LEU A 128 -19.75 -0.54 -17.76
C LEU A 128 -20.60 0.51 -18.50
N LYS A 129 -21.28 1.40 -17.77
CA LYS A 129 -21.99 2.54 -18.36
C LYS A 129 -21.02 3.49 -19.04
N GLU A 130 -19.92 3.82 -18.36
CA GLU A 130 -18.86 4.66 -18.91
C GLU A 130 -18.32 4.08 -20.23
N LEU A 131 -18.05 2.76 -20.28
CA LEU A 131 -17.61 2.10 -21.51
C LEU A 131 -18.60 2.26 -22.66
N ALA A 132 -19.90 2.11 -22.38
CA ALA A 132 -20.95 2.20 -23.38
C ALA A 132 -21.21 3.64 -23.85
N GLU A 133 -20.87 4.63 -23.02
CA GLU A 133 -20.94 6.07 -23.34
C GLU A 133 -19.66 6.58 -24.04
N GLY A 134 -18.63 5.73 -24.19
CA GLY A 134 -17.40 6.03 -24.91
C GLY A 134 -16.21 6.41 -24.02
N GLY A 135 -16.34 6.26 -22.71
CA GLY A 135 -15.22 6.27 -21.78
C GLY A 135 -14.48 4.93 -21.75
N THR A 136 -13.91 4.56 -20.60
CA THR A 136 -12.99 3.42 -20.52
C THR A 136 -13.29 2.46 -19.38
N VAL A 137 -12.98 1.18 -19.60
CA VAL A 137 -12.95 0.14 -18.56
C VAL A 137 -11.56 -0.46 -18.53
N ALA A 138 -10.93 -0.49 -17.37
CA ALA A 138 -9.54 -0.90 -17.23
C ALA A 138 -8.59 -0.16 -18.19
N GLY A 139 -8.88 1.11 -18.50
CA GLY A 139 -8.14 1.94 -19.45
C GLY A 139 -8.38 1.63 -20.92
N LEU A 140 -9.35 0.76 -21.24
CA LEU A 140 -9.68 0.35 -22.61
C LEU A 140 -10.98 0.97 -23.08
N LYS A 141 -11.01 1.46 -24.33
CA LYS A 141 -12.24 1.92 -24.99
C LYS A 141 -13.03 0.77 -25.60
N LEU A 142 -14.32 1.00 -25.88
CA LEU A 142 -15.20 -0.01 -26.48
C LEU A 142 -14.64 -0.59 -27.79
N ASP A 143 -14.12 0.26 -28.68
CA ASP A 143 -13.52 -0.16 -29.96
C ASP A 143 -12.25 -1.02 -29.77
N GLU A 144 -11.46 -0.75 -28.74
CA GLU A 144 -10.26 -1.52 -28.42
C GLU A 144 -10.65 -2.89 -27.87
N VAL A 145 -11.64 -2.92 -26.98
CA VAL A 145 -12.23 -4.15 -26.46
C VAL A 145 -12.79 -4.99 -27.61
N ASP A 146 -13.41 -4.38 -28.62
CA ASP A 146 -13.93 -5.09 -29.79
C ASP A 146 -12.83 -5.65 -30.71
N ARG A 147 -11.71 -4.93 -30.89
CA ARG A 147 -10.60 -5.37 -31.76
C ARG A 147 -9.69 -6.42 -31.12
N MET A 148 -9.60 -6.45 -29.79
CA MET A 148 -8.71 -7.38 -29.09
C MET A 148 -9.32 -8.77 -28.88
N SER A 149 -8.44 -9.72 -28.55
CA SER A 149 -8.84 -11.07 -28.16
C SER A 149 -9.42 -11.12 -26.74
N VAL A 150 -10.20 -12.15 -26.46
CA VAL A 150 -10.75 -12.41 -25.11
C VAL A 150 -9.64 -12.63 -24.09
N GLN A 151 -8.50 -13.20 -24.51
CA GLN A 151 -7.36 -13.44 -23.62
C GLN A 151 -6.67 -12.14 -23.20
N GLU A 152 -6.53 -11.20 -24.13
CA GLU A 152 -5.99 -9.86 -23.86
C GLU A 152 -6.93 -9.09 -22.93
N LEU A 153 -8.24 -9.09 -23.21
CA LEU A 153 -9.24 -8.46 -22.33
C LEU A 153 -9.15 -9.01 -20.91
N ARG A 154 -9.14 -10.34 -20.74
CA ARG A 154 -9.02 -10.96 -19.41
C ARG A 154 -7.70 -10.60 -18.72
N LYS A 155 -6.61 -10.43 -19.46
CA LYS A 155 -5.33 -10.00 -18.89
C LYS A 155 -5.40 -8.54 -18.43
N ALA A 156 -5.95 -7.65 -19.25
CA ALA A 156 -6.13 -6.24 -18.93
C ALA A 156 -7.00 -6.04 -17.67
N LEU A 157 -8.17 -6.70 -17.61
CA LEU A 157 -9.06 -6.63 -16.45
C LEU A 157 -8.39 -7.12 -15.17
N ARG A 158 -7.59 -8.20 -15.25
CA ARG A 158 -6.84 -8.71 -14.08
C ARG A 158 -5.74 -7.74 -13.63
N ASN A 159 -5.01 -7.15 -14.57
CA ASN A 159 -3.95 -6.20 -14.26
C ASN A 159 -4.53 -4.95 -13.60
N ALA A 160 -5.59 -4.37 -14.18
CA ALA A 160 -6.26 -3.19 -13.61
C ALA A 160 -6.81 -3.47 -12.21
N LYS A 161 -7.37 -4.66 -11.98
CA LYS A 161 -7.82 -5.07 -10.64
C LYS A 161 -6.66 -5.17 -9.65
N ALA A 162 -5.56 -5.81 -10.04
CA ALA A 162 -4.37 -5.94 -9.20
C ALA A 162 -3.75 -4.57 -8.87
N GLU A 163 -3.75 -3.65 -9.83
CA GLU A 163 -3.28 -2.28 -9.64
C GLU A 163 -4.19 -1.49 -8.69
N LYS A 164 -5.52 -1.55 -8.88
CA LYS A 164 -6.51 -0.94 -7.95
C LYS A 164 -6.34 -1.47 -6.52
N GLU A 165 -6.11 -2.77 -6.36
CA GLU A 165 -5.84 -3.36 -5.04
C GLU A 165 -4.50 -2.90 -4.44
N ALA A 166 -3.44 -2.86 -5.25
CA ALA A 166 -2.13 -2.38 -4.81
C ALA A 166 -2.18 -0.91 -4.39
N MET A 167 -2.83 -0.05 -5.18
CA MET A 167 -3.05 1.36 -4.84
C MET A 167 -3.86 1.49 -3.55
N GLY A 168 -4.91 0.67 -3.37
CA GLY A 168 -5.70 0.64 -2.13
C GLY A 168 -4.87 0.30 -0.89
N LYS A 169 -3.94 -0.65 -0.98
CA LYS A 169 -3.01 -0.98 0.12
C LYS A 169 -2.06 0.17 0.43
N VAL A 170 -1.54 0.84 -0.60
CA VAL A 170 -0.66 2.00 -0.42
C VAL A 170 -1.41 3.16 0.25
N LEU A 171 -2.65 3.41 -0.17
CA LEU A 171 -3.53 4.42 0.45
C LEU A 171 -3.79 4.10 1.92
N ALA A 172 -4.21 2.87 2.24
CA ALA A 172 -4.43 2.46 3.62
C ALA A 172 -3.16 2.60 4.49
N ASN A 173 -1.99 2.25 3.95
CA ASN A 173 -0.72 2.44 4.66
C ASN A 173 -0.40 3.93 4.89
N LYS A 174 -0.69 4.79 3.90
CA LYS A 174 -0.52 6.24 4.04
C LYS A 174 -1.48 6.81 5.08
N ASP A 175 -2.74 6.41 5.07
CA ASP A 175 -3.74 6.86 6.04
C ASP A 175 -3.36 6.44 7.46
N ASN A 176 -2.91 5.19 7.65
CA ASN A 176 -2.38 4.73 8.92
C ASN A 176 -1.19 5.59 9.37
N LYS A 177 -0.26 5.91 8.46
CA LYS A 177 0.90 6.73 8.82
C LYS A 177 0.52 8.17 9.16
N ILE A 178 -0.46 8.74 8.46
CA ILE A 178 -1.01 10.07 8.76
C ILE A 178 -1.61 10.05 10.16
N ASN A 179 -2.45 9.07 10.48
CA ASN A 179 -3.05 8.94 11.81
C ASN A 179 -1.98 8.78 12.92
N GLU A 180 -0.94 7.99 12.68
CA GLU A 180 0.20 7.87 13.61
C GLU A 180 0.89 9.23 13.85
N LEU A 181 1.20 9.95 12.76
CA LEU A 181 1.85 11.25 12.82
C LEU A 181 0.97 12.30 13.51
N ASP A 182 -0.35 12.27 13.29
CA ASP A 182 -1.29 13.16 13.98
C ASP A 182 -1.33 12.88 15.48
N VAL A 183 -1.30 11.61 15.88
CA VAL A 183 -1.18 11.23 17.30
C VAL A 183 0.16 11.69 17.89
N GLU A 184 1.27 11.52 17.18
CA GLU A 184 2.58 12.00 17.64
C GLU A 184 2.63 13.53 17.73
N LEU A 185 2.06 14.24 16.77
CA LEU A 185 1.95 15.70 16.81
C LEU A 185 1.09 16.16 17.97
N ALA A 186 -0.03 15.49 18.24
CA ALA A 186 -0.88 15.79 19.39
C ALA A 186 -0.13 15.56 20.71
N LYS A 187 0.64 14.46 20.83
CA LYS A 187 1.50 14.20 21.99
C LYS A 187 2.57 15.28 22.15
N LYS A 188 3.31 15.61 21.09
CA LYS A 188 4.34 16.67 21.14
C LYS A 188 3.76 18.04 21.46
N LYS A 189 2.59 18.39 20.92
CA LYS A 189 1.87 19.62 21.27
C LYS A 189 1.49 19.62 22.75
N LYS A 190 0.92 18.51 23.26
CA LYS A 190 0.62 18.35 24.68
C LYS A 190 1.89 18.43 25.54
N ASP A 191 3.00 17.84 25.12
CA ASP A 191 4.29 17.93 25.83
C ASP A 191 4.83 19.37 25.85
N ILE A 192 4.63 20.14 24.78
CA ILE A 192 4.97 21.57 24.72
C ILE A 192 4.04 22.38 25.64
N GLU A 193 2.74 22.12 25.64
CA GLU A 193 1.75 22.80 26.49
C GLU A 193 1.88 22.45 27.97
N THR A 194 2.33 21.23 28.30
CA THR A 194 2.50 20.74 29.68
C THR A 194 3.93 20.91 30.22
N ARG A 195 4.84 21.50 29.43
CA ARG A 195 6.17 21.93 29.90
C ARG A 195 6.03 23.18 30.76
N THR A 196 5.66 23.00 32.03
CA THR A 196 5.80 24.03 33.06
C THR A 196 7.28 24.41 33.26
N PRO A 197 7.59 25.64 33.72
CA PRO A 197 8.97 26.08 34.00
C PRO A 197 9.77 25.09 34.86
N ASP A 198 9.12 24.42 35.81
CA ASP A 198 9.72 23.46 36.72
C ASP A 198 10.26 22.20 36.02
N LYS A 199 9.53 21.68 35.03
CA LYS A 199 9.96 20.50 34.27
C LYS A 199 11.14 20.83 33.35
N LYS A 200 11.17 22.04 32.78
CA LYS A 200 12.32 22.54 32.02
C LYS A 200 13.55 22.70 32.92
N GLY A 201 13.37 23.19 34.14
CA GLY A 201 14.42 23.26 35.16
C GLY A 201 14.96 21.88 35.55
N GLY A 202 14.07 20.91 35.76
CA GLY A 202 14.43 19.52 36.08
C GLY A 202 15.26 18.84 34.98
N ASP A 203 14.84 18.98 33.71
CA ASP A 203 15.59 18.43 32.57
C ASP A 203 16.99 19.06 32.46
N LEU A 204 17.09 20.39 32.60
CA LEU A 204 18.37 21.11 32.56
C LEU A 204 19.29 20.72 33.72
N ARG A 205 18.75 20.53 34.93
CA ARG A 205 19.52 20.01 36.08
C ARG A 205 20.05 18.62 35.79
N LYS A 206 19.21 17.73 35.24
CA LYS A 206 19.61 16.36 34.90
C LYS A 206 20.73 16.33 33.85
N GLU A 207 20.62 17.13 32.80
CA GLU A 207 21.66 17.27 31.78
C GLU A 207 22.96 17.83 32.37
N THR A 208 22.86 18.87 33.19
CA THR A 208 24.01 19.48 33.88
C THR A 208 24.71 18.47 34.80
N SER A 209 23.94 17.69 35.59
CA SER A 209 24.49 16.64 36.44
C SER A 209 25.23 15.57 35.63
N GLN A 210 24.67 15.14 34.49
CA GLN A 210 25.31 14.13 33.63
C GLN A 210 26.67 14.62 33.09
N ILE A 211 26.74 15.89 32.67
CA ILE A 211 27.99 16.50 32.19
C ILE A 211 29.01 16.59 33.34
N ALA A 212 28.58 17.03 34.52
CA ALA A 212 29.44 17.12 35.70
C ALA A 212 30.01 15.75 36.12
N TYR A 213 29.17 14.71 36.14
CA TYR A 213 29.63 13.33 36.42
C TYR A 213 30.66 12.85 35.38
N GLY A 214 30.48 13.21 34.10
CA GLY A 214 31.45 12.90 33.05
C GLY A 214 32.82 13.54 33.30
N ALA A 215 32.84 14.82 33.67
CA ALA A 215 34.07 15.53 34.01
C ALA A 215 34.77 14.91 35.24
N GLU A 216 34.02 14.60 36.30
CA GLU A 216 34.57 13.93 37.49
C GLU A 216 35.15 12.56 37.14
N ALA A 217 34.45 11.78 36.30
CA ALA A 217 34.91 10.46 35.89
C ALA A 217 36.24 10.52 35.11
N ILE A 218 36.46 11.56 34.30
CA ILE A 218 37.74 11.79 33.61
C ILE A 218 38.85 12.12 34.62
N LEU A 219 38.58 13.02 35.57
CA LEU A 219 39.57 13.40 36.59
C LEU A 219 39.98 12.19 37.44
N ARG A 220 39.02 11.40 37.92
CA ARG A 220 39.30 10.21 38.74
C ARG A 220 39.83 9.03 37.95
N GLY A 221 39.32 8.83 36.73
CA GLY A 221 39.58 7.64 35.93
C GLY A 221 40.76 7.75 34.97
N GLN A 222 41.19 8.96 34.60
CA GLN A 222 42.27 9.18 33.64
C GLN A 222 43.40 10.03 34.24
N VAL A 223 43.08 11.16 34.87
CA VAL A 223 44.12 12.07 35.40
C VAL A 223 44.84 11.44 36.59
N ARG A 224 44.11 10.81 37.52
CA ARG A 224 44.71 10.16 38.68
C ARG A 224 45.69 9.03 38.30
N PRO A 225 45.32 8.04 37.45
CA PRO A 225 46.30 7.03 36.99
C PRO A 225 47.50 7.62 36.24
N ALA A 226 47.32 8.71 35.50
CA ALA A 226 48.44 9.39 34.84
C ALA A 226 49.42 10.00 35.84
N PHE A 227 48.92 10.53 36.97
CA PHE A 227 49.77 11.00 38.07
C PHE A 227 50.45 9.84 38.80
N ASP A 228 49.76 8.72 39.02
CA ASP A 228 50.35 7.51 39.60
C ASP A 228 51.54 7.02 38.74
N ALA A 229 51.41 7.03 37.41
CA ALA A 229 52.50 6.68 36.50
C ALA A 229 53.69 7.67 36.54
N LEU A 230 53.42 8.96 36.72
CA LEU A 230 54.48 9.97 36.91
C LEU A 230 55.22 9.78 38.24
N LEU A 231 54.51 9.37 39.29
CA LEU A 231 55.10 9.03 40.59
C LEU A 231 55.99 7.79 40.48
N GLU A 232 55.52 6.72 39.83
CA GLU A 232 56.32 5.51 39.58
C GLU A 232 57.60 5.84 38.80
N HIS A 233 57.48 6.64 37.73
CA HIS A 233 58.65 7.10 36.98
C HIS A 233 59.60 7.99 37.81
N THR A 234 59.08 8.78 38.75
CA THR A 234 59.90 9.56 39.70
C THR A 234 60.73 8.63 40.58
N GLU A 235 60.14 7.53 41.07
CA GLU A 235 60.81 6.54 41.90
C GLU A 235 61.89 5.77 41.12
N GLU A 236 61.63 5.43 39.85
CA GLU A 236 62.57 4.67 39.01
C GLU A 236 63.75 5.52 38.50
N SER A 237 63.49 6.76 38.10
CA SER A 237 64.47 7.61 37.41
C SER A 237 65.11 8.68 38.30
N GLY A 238 64.54 8.94 39.47
CA GLY A 238 64.94 10.03 40.36
C GLY A 238 64.57 11.44 39.86
N MET A 239 63.85 11.57 38.74
CA MET A 239 63.37 12.85 38.20
C MET A 239 62.03 13.23 38.83
N ASP A 240 61.99 14.34 39.57
CA ASP A 240 60.77 14.85 40.22
C ASP A 240 59.81 15.52 39.23
N HIS A 241 58.57 15.01 39.16
CA HIS A 241 57.49 15.56 38.33
C HIS A 241 56.44 16.36 39.13
N THR A 242 56.66 16.58 40.44
CA THR A 242 55.68 17.23 41.34
C THR A 242 55.29 18.62 40.86
N GLN A 243 56.23 19.41 40.34
CA GLN A 243 55.94 20.74 39.81
C GLN A 243 55.01 20.68 38.59
N PHE A 244 55.19 19.69 37.71
CA PHE A 244 54.34 19.52 36.53
C PHE A 244 52.92 19.09 36.93
N MET A 245 52.80 18.12 37.84
CA MET A 245 51.51 17.70 38.39
C MET A 245 50.78 18.85 39.09
N SER A 246 51.50 19.68 39.86
CA SER A 246 50.94 20.88 40.49
C SER A 246 50.44 21.89 39.45
N GLY A 247 51.10 22.03 38.30
CA GLY A 247 50.65 22.90 37.21
C GLY A 247 49.34 22.43 36.59
N VAL A 248 49.19 21.12 36.36
CA VAL A 248 47.96 20.53 35.82
C VAL A 248 46.79 20.71 36.80
N VAL A 249 47.02 20.54 38.11
CA VAL A 249 45.98 20.78 39.12
C VAL A 249 45.60 22.27 39.16
N ALA A 250 46.57 23.17 39.13
CA ALA A 250 46.30 24.61 39.13
C ALA A 250 45.48 25.06 37.91
N GLU A 251 45.69 24.45 36.74
CA GLU A 251 44.88 24.73 35.55
C GLU A 251 43.43 24.26 35.71
N ILE A 252 43.21 23.08 36.31
CA ILE A 252 41.86 22.58 36.61
C ILE A 252 41.18 23.47 37.65
N GLU A 253 41.90 23.91 38.67
CA GLU A 253 41.40 24.83 39.69
C GLU A 253 41.00 26.18 39.09
N LEU A 254 41.78 26.72 38.16
CA LEU A 254 41.46 27.96 37.46
C LEU A 254 40.11 27.86 36.72
N ILE A 255 39.87 26.76 36.00
CA ILE A 255 38.59 26.52 35.30
C ILE A 255 37.43 26.50 36.30
N LEU A 256 37.61 25.88 37.47
CA LEU A 256 36.58 25.86 38.52
C LEU A 256 36.31 27.25 39.10
N ILE A 257 37.35 28.08 39.26
CA ILE A 257 37.23 29.47 39.72
C ILE A 257 36.50 30.30 38.66
N GLU A 258 36.86 30.18 37.38
CA GLU A 258 36.19 30.87 36.28
C GLU A 258 34.69 30.54 36.22
N LEU A 259 34.33 29.25 36.40
CA LEU A 259 32.93 28.84 36.48
C LEU A 259 32.22 29.49 37.68
N LYS A 260 32.87 29.54 38.85
CA LYS A 260 32.30 30.20 40.03
C LYS A 260 32.08 31.69 39.80
N GLU A 261 33.09 32.40 39.28
CA GLU A 261 33.01 33.84 39.03
C GLU A 261 31.98 34.19 37.98
N THR A 262 31.94 33.42 36.87
CA THR A 262 31.00 33.65 35.76
C THR A 262 29.54 33.54 36.20
N TYR A 263 29.25 32.60 37.10
CA TYR A 263 27.89 32.32 37.56
C TYR A 263 27.59 32.86 38.98
N GLY A 264 28.53 33.58 39.60
CA GLY A 264 28.37 34.13 40.96
C GLY A 264 28.16 33.07 42.04
N LEU A 265 28.80 31.91 41.92
CA LEU A 265 28.61 30.77 42.82
C LEU A 265 29.51 30.84 44.06
N ASN A 266 28.97 30.44 45.20
CA ASN A 266 29.70 30.33 46.46
C ASN A 266 30.53 29.03 46.52
N ASP A 267 31.57 29.02 47.37
CA ASP A 267 32.42 27.85 47.59
C ASP A 267 31.69 26.66 48.22
N VAL A 268 30.61 26.96 48.94
CA VAL A 268 29.69 25.98 49.52
C VAL A 268 28.27 26.31 49.06
N PRO A 269 27.43 25.30 48.78
CA PRO A 269 26.02 25.53 48.55
C PRO A 269 25.42 26.32 49.73
N SER A 270 24.90 27.51 49.46
CA SER A 270 24.21 28.30 50.47
C SER A 270 22.83 27.69 50.74
N VAL A 271 22.54 27.37 52.00
CA VAL A 271 21.23 26.83 52.43
C VAL A 271 20.10 27.88 52.26
N GLU A 272 20.46 29.16 52.12
CA GLU A 272 19.53 30.23 51.78
C GLU A 272 19.38 30.35 50.25
N ALA A 273 18.87 29.30 49.63
CA ALA A 273 18.17 29.45 48.36
C ALA A 273 16.71 29.74 48.71
N ASP A 274 16.21 30.92 48.30
CA ASP A 274 14.80 31.29 48.41
C ASP A 274 13.90 30.09 48.06
N ASP A 275 12.91 29.87 48.91
CA ASP A 275 12.03 28.71 49.05
C ASP A 275 11.18 28.42 47.78
N TRP A 276 11.81 27.98 46.69
CA TRP A 276 11.12 27.39 45.53
C TRP A 276 11.13 25.85 45.57
N GLU A 277 11.84 25.25 46.53
CA GLU A 277 12.04 23.81 46.69
C GLU A 277 11.12 23.18 47.77
N ASN A 278 10.13 23.92 48.30
CA ASN A 278 9.04 23.35 49.10
C ASN A 278 7.88 22.74 48.29
N GLN A 279 8.03 22.62 46.97
CA GLN A 279 7.11 21.85 46.14
C GLN A 279 7.88 20.88 45.26
N SER A 280 7.97 19.65 45.75
CA SER A 280 8.35 18.42 45.04
C SER A 280 9.79 18.31 44.52
N ASP A 281 10.73 17.90 45.38
CA ASP A 281 11.52 16.67 45.18
C ASP A 281 12.44 16.40 46.38
N LYS A 282 11.92 15.74 47.43
CA LYS A 282 12.82 15.12 48.41
C LYS A 282 13.35 13.83 47.79
N SER A 283 14.57 13.88 47.25
CA SER A 283 15.31 12.70 46.86
C SER A 283 15.38 11.71 48.03
N LEU A 284 14.96 10.47 47.79
CA LEU A 284 14.75 9.40 48.78
C LEU A 284 15.98 9.08 49.65
N GLY A 285 17.18 9.52 49.26
CA GLY A 285 18.41 9.33 50.03
C GLY A 285 18.48 10.18 51.30
N SER A 286 18.07 11.45 51.23
CA SER A 286 18.22 12.37 52.38
C SER A 286 17.22 12.09 53.50
N VAL A 287 16.07 11.50 53.17
CA VAL A 287 15.04 11.13 54.15
C VAL A 287 15.43 9.89 54.94
N LEU A 288 16.21 8.98 54.34
CA LEU A 288 16.69 7.76 55.00
C LEU A 288 17.84 8.03 55.96
N ASP A 289 18.74 8.96 55.62
CA ASP A 289 19.85 9.37 56.50
C ASP A 289 19.33 10.14 57.74
N GLU A 290 18.26 10.94 57.61
CA GLU A 290 17.58 11.58 58.75
C GLU A 290 16.92 10.56 59.70
N ILE A 291 16.26 9.52 59.18
CA ILE A 291 15.56 8.50 60.01
C ILE A 291 16.55 7.61 60.78
N ILE A 292 17.73 7.33 60.22
CA ILE A 292 18.75 6.50 60.87
C ILE A 292 19.46 7.27 62.00
N ALA A 293 19.68 8.58 61.82
CA ALA A 293 20.28 9.44 62.83
C ALA A 293 19.38 9.60 64.08
N ASP A 294 18.06 9.71 63.90
CA ASP A 294 17.10 9.83 65.01
C ASP A 294 16.94 8.54 65.83
N GLN A 295 17.21 7.36 65.26
CA GLN A 295 17.16 6.09 66.00
C GLN A 295 18.42 5.78 66.83
N GLN A 296 19.54 6.46 66.57
CA GLN A 296 20.79 6.30 67.34
C GLN A 296 20.91 7.28 68.51
N ALA A 297 19.95 8.20 68.65
CA ALA A 297 19.90 9.22 69.72
C ALA A 297 18.85 8.94 70.82
N MET A 298 18.22 7.76 70.83
CA MET A 298 17.39 7.22 71.93
C MET A 298 18.05 5.99 72.56
#